data_AF-A0AAE9LQA6-F1
#
_entry.id   AF-A0AAE9LQA6-F1
#
_cell.length_a   1.000
_cell.length_b   1.000
_cell.length_c   1.000
_cell.angle_alpha   90.00
_cell.angle_beta   90.00
_cell.angle_gamma   90.00
#
_symmetry.space_group_name_H-M   'P 1'
#
loop_
_entity.id
_entity.type
_entity.pdbx_description
1 polymer ?
#
loop_
_entity_poly.entity_id
_entity_poly.type
_entity_poly.pdbx_seq_one_letter_code
_entity_poly.pdbx_strand_id
1 'polypeptide(L)'
;MLQNTQELIKNNTQELIKNTVPTLTNKHEVQIVGSDGRIKTLKEFYPFYLSQHADSTCRRLHFVGTTCVIGIAATAAMKKNAKLLWALPVVGYGFAWVGHFFFEHNKPATFKQPFFSLICDFKMYKDILVGKVDW
;
A
#
# COMPACT_ATOMS: atom_id res chain seq x y z
N MET A 1 47.61 18.13 -20.31
CA MET A 1 46.64 19.23 -20.09
C MET A 1 45.20 18.76 -20.27
N LEU A 2 44.80 18.19 -21.42
CA LEU A 2 43.41 17.78 -21.69
C LEU A 2 42.86 16.62 -20.83
N GLN A 3 43.69 15.61 -20.50
CA GLN A 3 43.23 14.47 -19.68
C GLN A 3 42.85 14.89 -18.25
N ASN A 4 43.61 15.82 -17.67
CA ASN A 4 43.36 16.35 -16.32
C ASN A 4 42.05 17.15 -16.25
N THR A 5 41.70 17.84 -17.33
CA THR A 5 40.44 18.60 -17.44
C THR A 5 39.22 17.67 -17.54
N GLN A 6 39.31 16.57 -18.29
CA GLN A 6 38.22 15.61 -18.40
C GLN A 6 37.98 14.87 -17.07
N GLU A 7 39.04 14.56 -16.35
CA GLU A 7 38.95 13.93 -15.03
C GLU A 7 38.34 14.88 -13.99
N LEU A 8 38.71 16.16 -14.02
CA LEU A 8 38.11 17.20 -13.17
C LEU A 8 36.61 17.38 -13.45
N ILE A 9 36.21 17.40 -14.73
CA ILE A 9 34.80 17.49 -15.12
C ILE A 9 34.02 16.27 -14.63
N LYS A 10 34.57 15.07 -14.78
CA LYS A 10 33.94 13.83 -14.32
C LYS A 10 33.75 13.82 -12.81
N ASN A 11 34.77 14.22 -12.05
CA ASN A 11 34.71 14.26 -10.59
C ASN A 11 33.71 15.32 -10.09
N ASN A 12 33.75 16.52 -10.67
CA ASN A 12 32.77 17.57 -10.33
C ASN A 12 31.34 17.17 -10.71
N THR A 13 31.15 16.47 -11.82
CA THR A 13 29.82 15.98 -12.22
C THR A 13 29.31 14.91 -11.24
N GLN A 14 30.16 13.99 -10.78
CA GLN A 14 29.79 12.98 -9.79
C GLN A 14 29.47 13.59 -8.43
N GLU A 15 30.25 14.59 -7.99
CA GLU A 15 29.97 15.39 -6.79
C GLU A 15 28.62 16.11 -6.88
N LEU A 16 28.34 16.77 -8.01
CA LEU A 16 27.06 17.44 -8.25
C LEU A 16 25.89 16.45 -8.24
N ILE A 17 26.02 15.28 -8.88
CA ILE A 17 24.99 14.23 -8.85
C ILE A 17 24.77 13.73 -7.43
N LYS A 18 25.84 13.42 -6.69
CA LYS A 18 25.77 12.93 -5.30
C LYS A 18 25.10 13.92 -4.35
N ASN A 19 25.27 15.22 -4.57
CA ASN A 19 24.72 16.27 -3.71
C ASN A 19 23.33 16.74 -4.16
N THR A 20 23.01 16.63 -5.46
CA THR A 20 21.75 17.14 -6.04
C THR A 20 20.65 16.08 -6.07
N VAL A 21 20.98 14.81 -6.36
CA VAL A 21 19.99 13.72 -6.43
C VAL A 21 19.25 13.51 -5.11
N PRO A 22 19.92 13.47 -3.93
CA PRO A 22 19.21 13.34 -2.66
C PRO A 22 18.30 14.54 -2.36
N THR A 23 18.69 15.73 -2.81
CA THR A 23 17.97 16.99 -2.53
C THR A 23 16.72 17.17 -3.40
N LEU A 24 16.72 16.65 -4.63
CA LEU A 24 15.56 16.67 -5.54
C LEU A 24 14.56 15.55 -5.25
N THR A 25 14.99 14.41 -4.73
CA THR A 25 14.08 13.36 -4.25
C THR A 25 13.54 13.67 -2.84
N ASN A 26 14.33 14.31 -1.97
CA ASN A 26 13.93 14.53 -0.57
C ASN A 26 12.74 15.47 -0.37
N LYS A 27 12.65 16.61 -1.06
CA LYS A 27 11.79 17.70 -0.55
C LYS A 27 10.29 17.40 -0.53
N HIS A 28 9.80 16.56 -1.45
CA HIS A 28 8.40 16.12 -1.44
C HIS A 28 8.25 14.69 -0.92
N GLU A 29 9.16 13.77 -1.20
CA GLU A 29 9.08 12.37 -0.76
C GLU A 29 9.31 12.21 0.76
N VAL A 30 10.12 13.08 1.37
CA VAL A 30 10.47 13.03 2.81
C VAL A 30 9.49 13.79 3.69
N GLN A 31 8.58 14.60 3.13
CA GLN A 31 7.48 15.17 3.92
C GLN A 31 6.34 14.17 4.16
N ILE A 32 6.13 13.25 3.23
CA ILE A 32 5.04 12.26 3.26
C ILE A 32 5.33 11.12 4.25
N VAL A 33 6.60 10.71 4.31
CA VAL A 33 7.10 9.63 5.14
C VAL A 33 7.77 10.21 6.37
N GLY A 34 7.25 9.92 7.55
CA GLY A 34 7.83 10.35 8.82
C GLY A 34 9.24 9.80 9.05
N SER A 35 9.93 10.37 10.04
CA SER A 35 11.24 9.87 10.52
C SER A 35 11.22 8.40 10.97
N ASP A 36 10.03 7.84 11.21
CA ASP A 36 9.75 6.44 11.53
C ASP A 36 9.51 5.55 10.30
N GLY A 37 9.65 6.08 9.08
CA GLY A 37 9.42 5.35 7.83
C GLY A 37 7.94 5.11 7.52
N ARG A 38 7.01 5.80 8.20
CA ARG A 38 5.55 5.62 8.04
C ARG A 38 4.91 6.83 7.36
N ILE A 39 3.92 6.57 6.51
CA ILE A 39 3.15 7.63 5.86
C ILE A 39 2.19 8.24 6.89
N LYS A 40 2.22 9.58 7.04
CA LYS A 40 1.52 10.27 8.14
C LYS A 40 0.02 10.42 7.93
N THR A 41 -0.44 10.49 6.68
CA THR A 41 -1.87 10.71 6.39
C THR A 41 -2.47 9.58 5.54
N LEU A 42 -3.77 9.33 5.75
CA LEU A 42 -4.51 8.37 4.93
C LEU A 42 -4.58 8.80 3.45
N LYS A 43 -4.65 10.12 3.20
CA LYS A 43 -4.70 10.69 1.86
C LYS A 43 -3.46 10.33 1.05
N GLU A 44 -2.31 10.33 1.69
CA GLU A 44 -1.02 9.97 1.10
C GLU A 44 -0.78 8.46 1.08
N PHE A 45 -1.30 7.75 2.09
CA PHE A 45 -1.17 6.29 2.16
C PHE A 45 -2.02 5.60 1.09
N TYR A 46 -3.17 6.16 0.69
CA TYR A 46 -4.06 5.49 -0.26
C TYR A 46 -3.47 5.29 -1.68
N PRO A 47 -2.79 6.28 -2.30
CA PRO A 47 -2.06 6.04 -3.55
C PRO A 47 -0.98 4.96 -3.42
N PHE A 48 -0.20 4.98 -2.33
CA PHE A 48 0.78 3.93 -2.04
C PHE A 48 0.08 2.56 -1.85
N TYR A 49 -1.07 2.54 -1.18
CA TYR A 49 -1.84 1.32 -0.99
C TYR A 49 -2.29 0.74 -2.33
N LEU A 50 -2.85 1.57 -3.23
CA LEU A 50 -3.28 1.13 -4.55
C LEU A 50 -2.10 0.63 -5.40
N SER A 51 -0.91 1.23 -5.27
CA SER A 51 0.28 0.73 -5.98
C SER A 51 0.74 -0.64 -5.49
N GLN A 52 0.34 -1.07 -4.28
CA GLN A 52 0.57 -2.42 -3.76
C GLN A 52 -0.51 -3.43 -4.19
N HIS A 53 -1.50 -2.99 -4.96
CA HIS A 53 -2.58 -3.82 -5.50
C HIS A 53 -2.74 -3.52 -7.00
N ALA A 54 -1.61 -3.55 -7.74
CA ALA A 54 -1.60 -3.25 -9.16
C ALA A 54 -2.29 -4.36 -9.97
N ASP A 55 -2.19 -5.62 -9.51
CA ASP A 55 -2.86 -6.74 -10.13
C ASP A 55 -4.38 -6.75 -9.86
N SER A 56 -5.16 -6.95 -10.91
CA SER A 56 -6.63 -6.99 -10.80
C SER A 56 -7.12 -8.21 -10.02
N THR A 57 -6.46 -9.36 -10.12
CA THR A 57 -6.86 -10.53 -9.32
C THR A 57 -6.60 -10.31 -7.84
N CYS A 58 -5.51 -9.63 -7.49
CA CYS A 58 -5.25 -9.17 -6.13
C CYS A 58 -6.40 -8.29 -5.60
N ARG A 59 -6.80 -7.25 -6.35
CA ARG A 59 -7.93 -6.38 -5.97
C ARG A 59 -9.26 -7.14 -5.86
N ARG A 60 -9.56 -8.05 -6.80
CA ARG A 60 -10.75 -8.91 -6.73
C ARG A 60 -10.77 -9.79 -5.49
N LEU A 61 -9.64 -10.38 -5.11
CA LEU A 61 -9.55 -11.19 -3.90
C LEU A 61 -9.79 -10.35 -2.64
N HIS A 62 -9.24 -9.15 -2.56
CA HIS A 62 -9.54 -8.20 -1.48
C HIS A 62 -11.01 -7.79 -1.45
N PHE A 63 -11.61 -7.58 -2.62
CA PHE A 63 -13.03 -7.25 -2.74
C PHE A 63 -13.91 -8.39 -2.19
N VAL A 64 -13.68 -9.63 -2.66
CA VAL A 64 -14.39 -10.83 -2.19
C VAL A 64 -14.19 -11.04 -0.69
N GLY A 65 -12.95 -10.95 -0.21
CA GLY A 65 -12.62 -11.07 1.21
C GLY A 65 -13.37 -10.04 2.06
N THR A 66 -13.40 -8.79 1.62
CA THR A 66 -14.12 -7.70 2.29
C THR A 66 -15.63 -7.93 2.28
N THR A 67 -16.22 -8.39 1.17
CA THR A 67 -17.63 -8.78 1.11
C THR A 67 -17.96 -9.89 2.11
N CYS A 68 -17.12 -10.92 2.20
CA CYS A 68 -17.31 -12.01 3.17
C CYS A 68 -17.21 -11.50 4.62
N VAL A 69 -16.24 -10.63 4.93
CA VAL A 69 -16.11 -9.98 6.25
C VAL A 69 -17.39 -9.20 6.60
N ILE A 70 -17.92 -8.40 5.68
CA ILE A 70 -19.18 -7.67 5.87
C ILE A 70 -20.34 -8.64 6.10
N GLY A 71 -20.46 -9.70 5.31
CA GLY A 71 -21.52 -10.71 5.44
C GLY A 71 -21.47 -11.46 6.77
N ILE A 72 -20.28 -11.82 7.26
CA ILE A 72 -20.08 -12.44 8.56
C ILE A 72 -20.46 -11.47 9.69
N ALA A 73 -20.01 -10.21 9.60
CA ALA A 73 -20.34 -9.19 10.60
C ALA A 73 -21.85 -8.93 10.67
N ALA A 74 -22.53 -8.83 9.52
CA ALA A 74 -23.98 -8.69 9.45
C ALA A 74 -24.69 -9.92 10.07
N THR A 75 -24.22 -11.13 9.74
CA THR A 75 -24.79 -12.37 10.29
C THR A 75 -24.57 -12.48 11.81
N ALA A 76 -23.40 -12.07 12.31
CA ALA A 76 -23.10 -12.02 13.74
C ALA A 76 -24.05 -11.07 14.48
N ALA A 77 -24.32 -9.89 13.90
CA ALA A 77 -25.25 -8.91 14.44
C ALA A 77 -26.69 -9.44 14.45
N MET A 78 -27.16 -10.00 13.33
CA MET A 78 -28.52 -10.55 13.20
C MET A 78 -28.76 -11.71 14.17
N LYS A 79 -27.78 -12.61 14.34
CA LYS A 79 -27.87 -13.76 15.23
C LYS A 79 -27.48 -13.46 16.68
N LYS A 80 -27.07 -12.22 17.00
CA LYS A 80 -26.48 -11.80 18.29
C LYS A 80 -25.39 -12.75 18.78
N ASN A 81 -24.62 -13.33 17.84
CA ASN A 81 -23.62 -14.33 18.13
C ASN A 81 -22.22 -13.78 17.85
N ALA A 82 -21.60 -13.21 18.88
CA ALA A 82 -20.26 -12.63 18.79
C ALA A 82 -19.19 -13.68 18.42
N LYS A 83 -19.44 -14.99 18.60
CA LYS A 83 -18.47 -16.02 18.22
C LYS A 83 -18.16 -16.02 16.72
N LEU A 84 -19.11 -15.58 15.89
CA LEU A 84 -18.91 -15.44 14.45
C LEU A 84 -17.85 -14.38 14.10
N LEU A 85 -17.58 -13.42 14.99
CA LEU A 85 -16.58 -12.38 14.76
C LEU A 85 -15.14 -12.95 14.74
N TRP A 86 -14.91 -14.11 15.36
CA TRP A 86 -13.61 -14.80 15.27
C TRP A 86 -13.28 -15.28 13.84
N ALA A 87 -14.29 -15.43 12.98
CA ALA A 87 -14.06 -15.77 11.58
C ALA A 87 -13.57 -14.58 10.73
N LEU A 88 -13.80 -13.34 11.18
CA LEU A 88 -13.41 -12.13 10.42
C LEU A 88 -11.92 -12.07 10.07
N PRO A 89 -10.97 -12.21 11.02
CA PRO A 89 -9.55 -12.16 10.68
C PRO A 89 -9.15 -13.31 9.76
N VAL A 90 -9.68 -14.52 9.97
CA VAL A 90 -9.34 -15.70 9.15
C VAL A 90 -9.77 -15.48 7.70
N VAL A 91 -11.01 -15.03 7.50
CA VAL A 91 -11.57 -14.82 6.16
C VAL A 91 -10.94 -13.60 5.50
N GLY A 92 -10.84 -12.48 6.19
CA GLY A 92 -10.23 -11.26 5.67
C GLY A 92 -8.77 -11.47 5.25
N TYR A 93 -7.94 -12.00 6.15
CA TYR A 93 -6.53 -12.26 5.83
C TYR A 93 -6.34 -13.38 4.82
N GLY A 94 -7.18 -14.43 4.85
CA GLY A 94 -7.08 -15.54 3.90
C GLY A 94 -7.15 -15.05 2.45
N PHE A 95 -8.18 -14.30 2.09
CA PHE A 95 -8.33 -13.78 0.73
C PHE A 95 -7.27 -12.73 0.37
N ALA A 96 -6.98 -11.80 1.29
CA ALA A 96 -5.98 -10.75 1.06
C ALA A 96 -4.56 -11.32 0.82
N TRP A 97 -4.16 -12.29 1.64
CA TRP A 97 -2.84 -12.92 1.50
C TRP A 97 -2.71 -13.75 0.23
N VAL A 98 -3.78 -14.41 -0.22
CA VAL A 98 -3.73 -15.09 -1.52
C VAL A 98 -3.47 -14.09 -2.65
N GLY A 99 -4.09 -12.92 -2.62
CA GLY A 99 -3.83 -11.84 -3.57
C GLY A 99 -2.37 -11.39 -3.55
N HIS A 100 -1.88 -11.04 -2.36
CA HIS A 100 -0.52 -10.51 -2.20
C HIS A 100 0.59 -11.52 -2.51
N PHE A 101 0.46 -12.78 -2.07
CA PHE A 101 1.56 -13.74 -2.21
C PHE A 101 1.58 -14.48 -3.54
N PHE A 102 0.43 -14.73 -4.18
CA PHE A 102 0.36 -15.50 -5.41
C PHE A 102 0.25 -14.65 -6.68
N PHE A 103 -0.31 -13.44 -6.59
CA PHE A 103 -0.50 -12.57 -7.76
C PHE A 103 0.45 -11.39 -7.74
N GLU A 104 0.42 -10.62 -6.66
CA GLU A 104 1.23 -9.40 -6.55
C GLU A 104 2.69 -9.67 -6.17
N HIS A 105 2.97 -10.83 -5.57
CA HIS A 105 4.29 -11.23 -5.05
C HIS A 105 4.93 -10.17 -4.13
N ASN A 106 4.12 -9.45 -3.37
CA ASN A 106 4.58 -8.40 -2.47
C ASN A 106 4.23 -8.71 -1.01
N LYS A 107 4.87 -7.97 -0.09
CA LYS A 107 4.53 -8.05 1.33
C LYS A 107 3.35 -7.12 1.60
N PRO A 108 2.25 -7.61 2.23
CA PRO A 108 1.11 -6.79 2.61
C PRO A 108 1.52 -5.51 3.36
N ALA A 109 0.96 -4.38 2.94
CA ALA A 109 1.18 -3.08 3.60
C ALA A 109 0.72 -3.09 5.08
N THR A 110 -0.16 -4.03 5.43
CA THR A 110 -0.65 -4.30 6.79
C THR A 110 0.49 -4.49 7.79
N PHE A 111 1.64 -5.05 7.38
CA PHE A 111 2.79 -5.20 8.27
C PHE A 111 3.45 -3.87 8.67
N LYS A 112 3.30 -2.82 7.86
CA LYS A 112 3.83 -1.48 8.16
C LYS A 112 2.82 -0.65 8.96
N GLN A 113 1.59 -0.57 8.48
CA GLN A 113 0.53 0.28 9.04
C GLN A 113 -0.81 -0.45 8.98
N PRO A 114 -1.13 -1.32 9.98
CA PRO A 114 -2.27 -2.22 9.91
C PRO A 114 -3.61 -1.48 9.88
N PHE A 115 -3.78 -0.43 10.69
CA PHE A 115 -5.02 0.36 10.71
C PHE A 115 -5.26 1.13 9.41
N PHE A 116 -4.22 1.72 8.83
CA PHE A 116 -4.35 2.43 7.55
C PHE A 116 -4.67 1.45 6.43
N SER A 117 -4.04 0.27 6.44
CA SER A 117 -4.30 -0.79 5.45
C SER A 117 -5.76 -1.25 5.52
N LEU A 118 -6.29 -1.50 6.72
CA LEU A 118 -7.69 -1.89 6.91
C LEU A 118 -8.67 -0.80 6.42
N ILE A 119 -8.40 0.47 6.73
CA ILE A 119 -9.24 1.57 6.23
C ILE A 119 -9.17 1.66 4.70
N CYS A 120 -7.99 1.44 4.13
CA CYS A 120 -7.78 1.42 2.69
C CYS A 120 -8.44 0.23 1.99
N ASP A 121 -8.57 -0.93 2.63
CA ASP A 121 -9.36 -2.06 2.13
C ASP A 121 -10.83 -1.64 1.91
N PHE A 122 -11.47 -1.07 2.93
CA PHE A 122 -12.86 -0.58 2.81
C PHE A 122 -12.97 0.57 1.81
N LYS A 123 -11.96 1.44 1.74
CA LYS A 123 -11.93 2.53 0.77
C LYS A 123 -11.82 2.02 -0.67
N MET A 124 -10.95 1.05 -0.92
CA MET A 124 -10.79 0.39 -2.22
C MET A 124 -12.06 -0.36 -2.60
N TYR A 125 -12.67 -1.10 -1.65
CA TYR A 125 -13.96 -1.75 -1.83
C TYR A 125 -15.04 -0.78 -2.30
N LYS A 126 -15.18 0.37 -1.62
CA LYS A 126 -16.10 1.43 -2.03
C LYS A 126 -15.76 1.99 -3.41
N ASP A 127 -14.48 2.29 -3.65
CA ASP A 127 -14.03 2.90 -4.91
C ASP A 127 -14.25 1.94 -6.11
N ILE A 128 -14.15 0.62 -5.90
CA ILE A 128 -14.56 -0.40 -6.87
C ILE A 128 -16.08 -0.36 -7.10
N LEU A 129 -16.90 -0.33 -6.05
CA LEU A 129 -18.36 -0.27 -6.18
C LEU A 129 -18.87 0.95 -6.95
N VAL A 130 -18.18 2.09 -6.84
CA VAL A 130 -18.54 3.33 -7.55
C VAL A 130 -17.81 3.49 -8.89
N GLY A 131 -17.04 2.48 -9.33
CA GLY A 131 -16.34 2.48 -10.62
C GLY A 131 -15.16 3.45 -10.72
N LYS A 132 -14.57 3.86 -9.59
CA LYS A 132 -13.35 4.70 -9.55
C LYS A 132 -12.07 3.90 -9.69
N VAL A 133 -12.10 2.62 -9.32
CA VAL A 133 -10.98 1.67 -9.40
C VAL A 133 -11.51 0.42 -10.08
N ASP A 134 -10.78 -0.08 -11.08
CA ASP A 134 -11.12 -1.33 -11.74
C ASP A 134 -10.89 -2.52 -10.80
N TRP A 135 -11.80 -3.49 -10.81
CA TRP A 135 -11.70 -4.70 -10.00
C TRP A 135 -10.67 -5.69 -10.56
#